data_AF-A0A2D5F8N8-F1
#
_entry.id   AF-A0A2D5F8N8-F1
#
_cell.length_a   1.000
_cell.length_b   1.000
_cell.length_c   1.000
_cell.angle_alpha   90.00
_cell.angle_beta   90.00
_cell.angle_gamma   90.00
#
_symmetry.space_group_name_H-M   'P 1'
#
loop_
_entity.id
_entity.type
_entity.pdbx_description
1 polymer ?
#
loop_
_entity_poly.entity_id
_entity_poly.type
_entity_poly.pdbx_seq_one_letter_code
_entity_poly.pdbx_strand_id
1 'polypeptide(L)'
;MRSQLAVTESDYREAVEALVKLAWGDTSGSRAAAQVLLSLYNGAAWHVDLTDLGVLDLTNLQYALIAIRGRVVMMKEPHGMMENGAQIFEELCARWQHMNTWERYADKYKD
;
A
#
# COMPACT_ATOMS: atom_id res chain seq x y z
N MET A 1 7.58 12.86 -20.29
CA MET A 1 6.67 12.83 -19.12
C MET A 1 5.67 11.68 -19.17
N ARG A 2 4.82 11.56 -20.21
CA ARG A 2 3.85 10.43 -20.30
C ARG A 2 4.50 9.03 -20.27
N SER A 3 5.69 8.85 -20.83
CA SER A 3 6.38 7.56 -20.83
C SER A 3 6.85 7.09 -19.45
N GLN A 4 7.19 8.00 -18.53
CA GLN A 4 7.65 7.66 -17.17
C GLN A 4 6.49 7.27 -16.24
N LEU A 5 5.26 7.63 -16.61
CA LEU A 5 4.04 7.25 -15.91
C LEU A 5 3.31 6.09 -16.59
N ALA A 6 3.88 5.55 -17.68
CA ALA A 6 3.30 4.40 -18.36
C ALA A 6 3.31 3.19 -17.41
N VAL A 7 2.14 2.61 -17.20
CA VAL A 7 1.92 1.42 -16.39
C VAL A 7 0.73 0.69 -17.01
N THR A 8 0.89 -0.61 -17.25
CA THR A 8 -0.20 -1.44 -17.76
C THR A 8 -1.04 -1.98 -16.61
N GLU A 9 -2.25 -2.44 -16.91
CA GLU A 9 -3.09 -3.09 -15.90
C GLU A 9 -2.42 -4.34 -15.33
N SER A 10 -1.59 -5.02 -16.13
CA SER A 10 -0.79 -6.17 -15.68
C SER A 10 0.30 -5.77 -14.71
N ASP A 11 1.07 -4.72 -15.02
CA ASP A 11 2.11 -4.22 -14.11
C ASP A 11 1.50 -3.81 -12.77
N TYR A 12 0.34 -3.11 -12.80
CA TYR A 12 -0.33 -2.67 -11.59
C TYR A 12 -0.81 -3.85 -10.76
N ARG A 13 -1.44 -4.85 -11.37
CA ARG A 13 -1.87 -6.07 -10.67
C ARG A 13 -0.69 -6.82 -10.06
N GLU A 14 0.37 -7.07 -10.82
CA GLU A 14 1.55 -7.79 -10.32
C GLU A 14 2.17 -7.06 -9.13
N ALA A 15 2.27 -5.73 -9.21
CA ALA A 15 2.80 -4.92 -8.13
C ALA A 15 1.92 -4.98 -6.87
N VAL A 16 0.60 -4.91 -7.02
CA VAL A 16 -0.32 -5.04 -5.88
C VAL A 16 -0.20 -6.43 -5.24
N GLU A 17 -0.19 -7.50 -6.04
CA GLU A 17 -0.06 -8.88 -5.56
C GLU A 17 1.27 -9.10 -4.82
N ALA A 18 2.37 -8.60 -5.36
CA ALA A 18 3.69 -8.69 -4.73
C ALA A 18 3.73 -7.96 -3.38
N LEU A 19 3.18 -6.74 -3.32
CA LEU A 19 3.11 -5.97 -2.07
C LEU A 19 2.17 -6.62 -1.05
N VAL A 20 1.04 -7.20 -1.48
CA VAL A 20 0.12 -7.91 -0.58
C VAL A 20 0.85 -9.09 0.05
N LYS A 21 1.57 -9.89 -0.75
CA LYS A 21 2.37 -10.99 -0.24
C LYS A 21 3.42 -10.52 0.77
N LEU A 22 4.09 -9.40 0.51
CA LEU A 22 5.07 -8.83 1.44
C LEU A 22 4.42 -8.32 2.74
N ALA A 23 3.25 -7.69 2.64
CA ALA A 23 2.51 -7.12 3.77
C ALA A 23 2.01 -8.16 4.79
N TRP A 24 1.93 -9.43 4.39
CA TRP A 24 1.60 -10.55 5.29
C TRP A 24 2.77 -10.99 6.18
N GLY A 25 3.99 -10.53 5.92
CA GLY A 25 5.15 -10.80 6.78
C GLY A 25 5.13 -10.01 8.09
N ASP A 26 6.26 -10.06 8.80
CA ASP A 26 6.46 -9.38 10.10
C ASP A 26 7.84 -8.69 10.13
N THR A 27 8.11 -7.89 9.09
CA THR A 27 9.35 -7.11 8.95
C THR A 27 9.03 -5.63 8.76
N SER A 28 10.06 -4.77 8.84
CA SER A 28 9.91 -3.37 8.45
C SER A 28 9.44 -3.22 7.00
N GLY A 29 9.91 -4.07 6.08
CA GLY A 29 9.44 -4.11 4.70
C GLY A 29 7.96 -4.49 4.58
N SER A 30 7.49 -5.44 5.40
CA SER A 30 6.07 -5.81 5.48
C SER A 30 5.20 -4.64 5.94
N ARG A 31 5.65 -3.92 6.97
CA ARG A 31 4.99 -2.69 7.45
C ARG A 31 4.90 -1.64 6.33
N ALA A 32 6.03 -1.35 5.68
CA ALA A 32 6.08 -0.36 4.60
C ALA A 32 5.17 -0.73 3.42
N ALA A 33 5.17 -2.01 3.01
CA ALA A 33 4.28 -2.51 1.97
C ALA A 33 2.80 -2.36 2.36
N ALA A 34 2.44 -2.70 3.60
CA ALA A 34 1.09 -2.53 4.10
C ALA A 34 0.66 -1.06 4.10
N GLN A 35 1.51 -0.14 4.55
CA GLN A 35 1.20 1.29 4.51
C GLN A 35 0.99 1.81 3.08
N VAL A 36 1.81 1.38 2.13
CA VAL A 36 1.62 1.73 0.71
C VAL A 36 0.24 1.26 0.22
N LEU A 37 -0.08 -0.02 0.41
CA LEU A 37 -1.36 -0.59 -0.04
C LEU A 37 -2.55 0.10 0.61
N LEU A 38 -2.54 0.25 1.93
CA LEU A 38 -3.65 0.81 2.68
C LEU A 38 -3.85 2.31 2.40
N SER A 39 -2.77 3.07 2.18
CA SER A 39 -2.89 4.46 1.73
C SER A 39 -3.46 4.60 0.32
N LEU A 40 -3.12 3.70 -0.60
CA LEU A 40 -3.68 3.70 -1.95
C LEU A 40 -5.15 3.26 -1.97
N TYR A 41 -5.55 2.42 -1.02
CA TYR A 41 -6.92 1.98 -0.80
C TYR A 41 -7.79 3.05 -0.13
N ASN A 42 -7.34 3.59 1.01
CA ASN A 42 -8.04 4.62 1.77
C ASN A 42 -7.05 5.61 2.41
N GLY A 43 -6.68 6.63 1.64
CA GLY A 43 -5.74 7.67 2.08
C GLY A 43 -6.23 8.55 3.22
N ALA A 44 -7.52 8.53 3.59
CA ALA A 44 -8.03 9.27 4.74
C ALA A 44 -7.79 8.53 6.07
N ALA A 45 -7.78 7.20 6.03
CA ALA A 45 -7.58 6.35 7.21
C ALA A 45 -6.12 5.91 7.38
N TRP A 46 -5.32 5.94 6.32
CA TRP A 46 -3.99 5.35 6.30
C TRP A 46 -3.00 6.26 5.57
N HIS A 47 -1.86 6.56 6.22
CA HIS A 47 -0.79 7.37 5.64
C HIS A 47 0.52 6.57 5.54
N VAL A 48 1.08 6.55 4.33
CA VAL A 48 2.43 6.07 4.08
C VAL A 48 3.42 7.10 4.61
N ASP A 49 4.36 6.63 5.42
CA ASP A 49 5.55 7.41 5.71
C ASP A 49 6.50 7.24 4.52
N LEU A 50 6.77 8.33 3.80
CA LEU A 50 7.62 8.27 2.62
C LEU A 50 9.07 7.89 2.95
N THR A 51 9.51 8.09 4.19
CA THR A 51 10.84 7.66 4.64
C THR A 51 10.91 6.16 4.84
N ASP A 52 9.80 5.51 5.20
CA ASP A 52 9.69 4.05 5.31
C ASP A 52 9.78 3.35 3.94
N LEU A 53 9.63 4.06 2.81
CA LEU A 53 9.95 3.48 1.51
C LEU A 53 11.43 3.07 1.41
N GLY A 54 12.30 3.69 2.19
CA GLY A 54 13.73 3.33 2.26
C GLY A 54 14.03 1.98 2.92
N VAL A 55 13.05 1.36 3.59
CA VAL A 55 13.22 0.00 4.16
C VAL A 55 12.87 -1.11 3.18
N LEU A 56 12.29 -0.78 2.02
CA LEU A 56 12.04 -1.74 0.95
C LEU A 56 13.35 -1.98 0.18
N ASP A 57 13.61 -3.23 -0.19
CA ASP A 57 14.63 -3.50 -1.21
C ASP A 57 14.22 -2.90 -2.57
N LEU A 58 15.17 -2.85 -3.52
CA LEU A 58 14.93 -2.20 -4.82
C LEU A 58 13.77 -2.82 -5.61
N THR A 59 13.55 -4.13 -5.48
CA THR A 59 12.46 -4.84 -6.15
C THR A 59 11.11 -4.43 -5.56
N ASN A 60 11.00 -4.43 -4.23
CA ASN A 60 9.78 -4.05 -3.53
C ASN A 60 9.48 -2.56 -3.63
N LEU A 61 10.51 -1.71 -3.66
CA LEU A 61 10.37 -0.29 -3.97
C LEU A 61 9.83 -0.09 -5.40
N GLN A 62 10.32 -0.86 -6.37
CA GLN A 62 9.81 -0.80 -7.73
C GLN A 62 8.31 -1.17 -7.78
N TYR A 63 7.89 -2.22 -7.07
CA TYR A 63 6.47 -2.57 -6.96
C TYR A 63 5.66 -1.45 -6.28
N ALA A 64 6.14 -0.85 -5.19
CA ALA A 64 5.48 0.29 -4.56
C ALA A 64 5.27 1.46 -5.55
N LEU A 65 6.29 1.81 -6.33
CA LEU A 65 6.20 2.87 -7.32
C LEU A 65 5.26 2.53 -8.48
N ILE A 66 5.23 1.26 -8.93
CA ILE A 66 4.26 0.78 -9.93
C ILE A 66 2.84 0.89 -9.39
N ALA A 67 2.59 0.47 -8.15
CA ALA A 67 1.28 0.54 -7.52
C ALA A 67 0.78 1.98 -7.37
N ILE A 68 1.66 2.91 -6.95
CA ILE A 68 1.34 4.35 -6.87
C ILE A 68 0.96 4.89 -8.26
N ARG A 69 1.76 4.59 -9.30
CA ARG A 69 1.46 5.01 -10.68
C ARG A 69 0.14 4.41 -11.15
N GLY A 70 -0.08 3.11 -10.94
CA GLY A 70 -1.29 2.39 -11.34
C GLY A 70 -2.54 3.02 -10.74
N ARG A 71 -2.53 3.25 -9.42
CA ARG A 71 -3.64 3.90 -8.71
C ARG A 71 -3.95 5.29 -9.28
N VAL A 72 -2.93 6.12 -9.49
CA VAL A 72 -3.10 7.52 -9.94
C VAL A 72 -3.52 7.61 -11.41
N VAL A 73 -2.93 6.80 -12.29
CA VAL A 73 -3.18 6.87 -13.74
C VAL A 73 -4.50 6.18 -14.11
N MET A 74 -4.82 5.05 -13.49
CA MET A 74 -6.01 4.27 -13.84
C MET A 74 -7.22 4.61 -12.98
N MET A 75 -7.04 5.32 -11.86
CA MET A 75 -8.10 5.62 -10.90
C MET A 75 -8.81 4.39 -10.32
N LYS A 76 -8.18 3.22 -10.39
CA LYS A 76 -8.68 1.94 -9.85
C LYS A 76 -8.05 1.65 -8.49
N GLU A 77 -8.86 1.25 -7.52
CA GLU A 77 -8.37 0.86 -6.19
C GLU A 77 -7.57 -0.44 -6.27
N PRO A 78 -6.53 -0.61 -5.45
CA PRO A 78 -5.65 -1.76 -5.54
C PRO A 78 -6.38 -3.08 -5.27
N HIS A 79 -7.38 -3.08 -4.39
CA HIS A 79 -8.20 -4.26 -4.13
C HIS A 79 -8.96 -4.74 -5.39
N GLY A 80 -9.30 -3.84 -6.32
CA GLY A 80 -9.98 -4.16 -7.56
C GLY A 80 -9.09 -4.83 -8.61
N MET A 81 -7.78 -4.95 -8.33
CA MET A 81 -6.81 -5.59 -9.22
C MET A 81 -6.66 -7.09 -8.96
N MET A 82 -7.29 -7.61 -7.90
CA MET A 82 -7.12 -8.97 -7.40
C MET A 82 -8.47 -9.69 -7.27
N GLU A 83 -8.45 -11.00 -7.44
CA GLU A 83 -9.57 -11.85 -7.02
C GLU A 83 -9.68 -11.83 -5.48
N ASN A 84 -10.90 -11.73 -4.95
CA ASN A 84 -11.18 -11.59 -3.51
C ASN A 84 -10.49 -10.38 -2.84
N GLY A 85 -10.09 -9.36 -3.61
CA GLY A 85 -9.30 -8.25 -3.08
C GLY A 85 -9.98 -7.47 -1.96
N ALA A 86 -11.31 -7.33 -1.96
CA ALA A 86 -12.04 -6.67 -0.88
C ALA A 86 -11.79 -7.36 0.48
N GLN A 87 -11.90 -8.69 0.53
CA GLN A 87 -11.62 -9.49 1.73
C GLN A 87 -10.15 -9.36 2.15
N ILE A 88 -9.23 -9.46 1.19
CA ILE A 88 -7.78 -9.33 1.47
C ILE A 88 -7.46 -7.97 2.12
N PHE A 89 -8.06 -6.89 1.62
CA PHE A 89 -7.83 -5.55 2.16
C PHE A 89 -8.51 -5.33 3.51
N GLU A 90 -9.66 -5.96 3.77
CA GLU A 90 -10.27 -5.99 5.09
C GLU A 90 -9.33 -6.68 6.11
N GLU A 91 -8.77 -7.83 5.76
CA GLU A 91 -7.83 -8.57 6.60
C GLU A 91 -6.52 -7.78 6.82
N LEU A 92 -6.00 -7.10 5.79
CA LEU A 92 -4.84 -6.21 5.94
C LEU A 92 -5.15 -5.02 6.85
N CYS A 93 -6.34 -4.40 6.73
CA CYS A 93 -6.78 -3.34 7.64
C CYS A 93 -6.79 -3.82 9.09
N ALA A 94 -7.33 -5.02 9.35
CA ALA A 94 -7.38 -5.60 10.68
C ALA A 94 -5.98 -5.91 11.22
N ARG A 95 -5.12 -6.56 10.43
CA ARG A 95 -3.74 -6.89 10.82
C ARG A 95 -2.93 -5.66 11.21
N TRP A 96 -3.09 -4.59 10.45
CA TRP A 96 -2.29 -3.38 10.59
C TRP A 96 -3.03 -2.24 11.30
N GLN A 97 -4.14 -2.50 12.00
CA GLN A 97 -5.02 -1.50 12.62
C GLN A 97 -4.29 -0.41 13.41
N HIS A 98 -3.23 -0.76 14.16
CA HIS A 98 -2.43 0.18 14.95
C HIS A 98 -1.75 1.29 14.10
N MET A 99 -1.64 1.09 12.79
CA MET A 99 -1.09 2.10 11.86
C MET A 99 -2.14 3.09 11.35
N ASN A 100 -3.42 2.84 11.61
CA ASN A 100 -4.52 3.74 11.24
C ASN A 100 -4.29 5.12 11.85
N THR A 101 -4.61 6.19 11.13
CA THR A 101 -4.31 7.57 11.57
C THR A 101 -4.92 7.91 12.91
N TRP A 102 -6.11 7.37 13.20
CA TRP A 102 -6.82 7.59 14.45
C TRP A 102 -6.08 6.94 15.63
N GLU A 103 -5.58 5.72 15.43
CA GLU A 103 -4.81 4.96 16.44
C GLU A 103 -3.39 5.54 16.59
N ARG A 104 -2.72 5.83 15.48
CA ARG A 104 -1.34 6.35 15.43
C ARG A 104 -1.19 7.67 16.18
N TYR A 105 -2.22 8.51 16.17
CA TYR A 105 -2.20 9.81 16.84
C TYR A 105 -3.05 9.83 18.13
N ALA A 106 -3.64 8.70 18.55
CA ALA A 106 -4.51 8.66 19.73
C ALA A 106 -3.83 9.22 20.99
N ASP A 107 -2.54 8.93 21.18
CA ASP A 107 -1.76 9.40 22.34
C ASP A 107 -1.43 10.90 22.29
N LYS A 108 -1.54 11.56 21.14
CA LYS A 108 -1.31 13.02 21.03
C LYS A 108 -2.49 13.86 21.50
N TYR A 109 -3.66 13.23 21.68
CA TYR A 109 -4.92 13.89 22.05
C TYR A 109 -5.53 13.33 23.33
N LYS A 110 -4.75 12.60 24.15
CA LYS A 110 -5.13 12.28 25.52
C LYS A 110 -4.82 13.51 26.38
N ASP A 111 -5.88 14.18 26.84
CA ASP A 111 -5.83 15.31 27.78
C ASP A 111 -5.17 14.94 29.12
#